data_AF-A0A7W1DNY1-F1
#
_entry.id   AF-A0A7W1DNY1-F1
#
_cell.length_a   1.000
_cell.length_b   1.000
_cell.length_c   1.000
_cell.angle_alpha   90.00
_cell.angle_beta   90.00
_cell.angle_gamma   90.00
#
_symmetry.space_group_name_H-M   'P 1'
#
loop_
_entity.id
_entity.type
_entity.pdbx_description
1 polymer ?
#
loop_
_entity_poly.entity_id
_entity_poly.type
_entity_poly.pdbx_seq_one_letter_code
_entity_poly.pdbx_strand_id
1 'polypeptide(L)'
;MRLLGQMALVALVIGTSVAAASTERVTASLVLTSAIAWAFVPLIQLGTGLWLIRGAATGRRTHALEAYFDTHRPWSLFILAFHAAILVWPSSRGFALMFVPAAVVPIALTALALTRLCREVLGASAGAARRMVVMHQLMTCAVAGAYAAWASAYLPRLVGLVR
;
A
#
# COMPACT_ATOMS: atom_id res chain seq x y z
N MET A 1 -14.70 9.97 -11.33
CA MET A 1 -13.92 9.15 -12.28
C MET A 1 -12.47 8.98 -11.85
N ARG A 2 -11.83 9.98 -11.25
CA ARG A 2 -10.41 9.92 -10.87
C ARG A 2 -10.09 8.85 -9.82
N LEU A 3 -10.96 8.67 -8.82
CA LEU A 3 -10.82 7.62 -7.80
C LEU A 3 -10.68 6.20 -8.36
N LEU A 4 -11.60 5.79 -9.26
CA LEU A 4 -11.56 4.46 -9.87
C LEU A 4 -10.28 4.27 -10.69
N GLY A 5 -9.83 5.32 -11.39
CA GLY A 5 -8.54 5.32 -12.09
C GLY A 5 -7.36 5.15 -11.15
N GLN A 6 -7.35 5.79 -9.98
CA GLN A 6 -6.31 5.61 -8.96
C GLN A 6 -6.32 4.18 -8.40
N MET A 7 -7.49 3.62 -8.12
CA MET A 7 -7.62 2.23 -7.65
C MET A 7 -7.12 1.23 -8.70
N ALA A 8 -7.50 1.42 -9.97
CA ALA A 8 -7.02 0.61 -11.07
C ALA A 8 -5.50 0.75 -11.25
N LEU A 9 -4.95 1.95 -11.13
CA LEU A 9 -3.50 2.19 -11.19
C LEU A 9 -2.78 1.45 -10.05
N VAL A 10 -3.29 1.52 -8.81
CA VAL A 10 -2.72 0.78 -7.68
C VAL A 10 -2.74 -0.73 -7.95
N ALA A 11 -3.88 -1.27 -8.41
CA ALA A 11 -3.98 -2.68 -8.78
C ALA A 11 -2.97 -3.07 -9.86
N LEU A 12 -2.80 -2.23 -10.89
CA LEU A 12 -1.83 -2.46 -11.96
C LEU A 12 -0.39 -2.41 -11.47
N VAL A 13 -0.03 -1.47 -10.60
CA VAL A 13 1.31 -1.37 -10.02
C VAL A 13 1.64 -2.62 -9.21
N ILE A 14 0.71 -3.03 -8.33
CA ILE A 14 0.88 -4.23 -7.51
C ILE A 14 0.93 -5.47 -8.39
N GLY A 15 -0.01 -5.61 -9.34
CA GLY A 15 -0.06 -6.73 -10.27
C GLY A 15 1.21 -6.86 -11.10
N THR A 16 1.76 -5.74 -11.57
CA THR A 16 3.04 -5.71 -12.31
C THR A 16 4.20 -6.16 -11.42
N SER A 17 4.27 -5.63 -10.21
CA SER A 17 5.30 -5.99 -9.23
C SER A 17 5.24 -7.46 -8.85
N VAL A 18 4.04 -7.99 -8.59
CA VAL A 18 3.84 -9.40 -8.26
C VAL A 18 4.18 -10.31 -9.44
N ALA A 19 3.74 -9.97 -10.66
CA ALA A 19 4.08 -10.72 -11.86
C ALA A 19 5.60 -10.78 -12.07
N ALA A 20 6.28 -9.64 -11.94
CA ALA A 20 7.72 -9.54 -12.03
C ALA A 20 8.43 -10.37 -10.94
N ALA A 21 7.99 -10.28 -9.69
CA ALA A 21 8.59 -10.98 -8.57
C ALA A 21 8.40 -12.50 -8.63
N SER A 22 7.26 -12.96 -9.16
CA SER A 22 6.88 -14.38 -9.16
C SER A 22 7.29 -15.14 -10.42
N THR A 23 7.37 -14.45 -11.57
CA THR A 23 7.60 -15.10 -12.88
C THR A 23 8.79 -14.56 -13.63
N GLU A 24 9.38 -13.46 -13.17
CA GLU A 24 10.47 -12.74 -13.83
C GLU A 24 10.11 -12.19 -15.22
N ARG A 25 8.81 -12.16 -15.54
CA ARG A 25 8.28 -11.71 -16.82
C ARG A 25 7.18 -10.68 -16.58
N VAL A 26 7.10 -9.71 -17.49
CA VAL A 26 6.04 -8.70 -17.51
C VAL A 26 5.32 -8.82 -18.84
N THR A 27 4.29 -9.66 -18.88
CA THR A 27 3.39 -9.79 -20.03
C THR A 27 2.01 -9.24 -19.67
N ALA A 28 1.26 -8.74 -20.66
CA ALA A 28 -0.06 -8.16 -20.41
C ALA A 28 -1.00 -9.13 -19.67
N SER A 29 -0.99 -10.42 -20.04
CA SER A 29 -1.80 -11.45 -19.39
C SER A 29 -1.41 -11.68 -17.93
N LEU A 30 -0.11 -11.74 -17.61
CA LEU A 30 0.37 -11.91 -16.24
C LEU A 30 0.06 -10.69 -15.37
N VAL A 31 0.26 -9.49 -15.91
CA VAL A 31 -0.06 -8.23 -15.21
C VAL A 31 -1.55 -8.15 -14.92
N LEU A 32 -2.41 -8.44 -15.90
CA LEU A 32 -3.86 -8.35 -15.71
C LEU A 32 -4.36 -9.39 -14.70
N THR A 33 -3.90 -10.64 -14.82
CA THR A 33 -4.27 -11.72 -13.88
C THR A 33 -3.81 -11.38 -12.47
N SER A 34 -2.57 -10.89 -12.32
CA SER A 34 -2.02 -10.49 -11.02
C SER A 34 -2.73 -9.26 -10.45
N ALA A 35 -3.06 -8.27 -11.28
CA ALA A 35 -3.80 -7.08 -10.86
C ALA A 35 -5.20 -7.43 -10.35
N ILE A 36 -5.89 -8.37 -11.01
CA ILE A 36 -7.19 -8.88 -10.56
C ILE A 36 -7.03 -9.65 -9.24
N ALA A 37 -6.06 -10.57 -9.16
CA ALA A 37 -5.79 -11.35 -7.95
C ALA A 37 -5.43 -10.48 -6.75
N TRP A 38 -4.79 -9.33 -6.98
CA TRP A 38 -4.39 -8.37 -5.95
C TRP A 38 -5.32 -7.14 -5.85
N ALA A 39 -6.48 -7.16 -6.49
CA ALA A 39 -7.45 -6.06 -6.45
C ALA A 39 -8.01 -5.81 -5.04
N PHE A 40 -7.85 -6.76 -4.11
CA PHE A 40 -8.21 -6.55 -2.71
C PHE A 40 -7.36 -5.45 -2.03
N VAL A 41 -6.14 -5.17 -2.50
CA VAL A 41 -5.29 -4.12 -1.90
C VAL A 41 -5.89 -2.72 -2.04
N PRO A 42 -6.27 -2.23 -3.24
CA PRO A 42 -6.96 -0.95 -3.34
C PRO A 42 -8.33 -0.94 -2.62
N LEU A 43 -8.98 -2.10 -2.41
CA LEU A 43 -10.19 -2.17 -1.56
C LEU A 43 -9.86 -1.97 -0.06
N ILE A 44 -8.76 -2.51 0.44
CA ILE A 44 -8.26 -2.23 1.79
C ILE A 44 -7.90 -0.75 1.93
N GLN A 45 -7.21 -0.19 0.92
CA GLN A 45 -6.89 1.24 0.90
C GLN A 45 -8.16 2.09 0.91
N LEU A 46 -9.19 1.71 0.13
CA LEU A 46 -10.49 2.37 0.16
C LEU A 46 -11.12 2.31 1.55
N GLY A 47 -11.15 1.14 2.20
CA GLY A 47 -11.71 0.99 3.55
C GLY A 47 -10.99 1.84 4.60
N THR A 48 -9.66 1.79 4.62
CA THR A 48 -8.84 2.59 5.54
C THR A 48 -8.92 4.10 5.25
N GLY A 49 -9.05 4.48 3.97
CA GLY A 49 -9.30 5.85 3.54
C GLY A 49 -10.65 6.37 3.99
N LEU A 50 -11.73 5.61 3.77
CA LEU A 50 -13.08 5.94 4.23
C LEU A 50 -13.13 6.09 5.75
N TRP A 51 -12.44 5.22 6.48
CA TRP A 51 -12.29 5.37 7.93
C TRP A 51 -11.61 6.68 8.30
N LEU A 52 -10.51 7.05 7.62
CA LEU A 52 -9.75 8.26 7.91
C LEU A 52 -10.59 9.53 7.65
N ILE A 53 -11.34 9.55 6.54
CA ILE A 53 -12.13 10.71 6.13
C ILE A 53 -13.57 10.72 6.69
N ARG A 54 -13.92 9.82 7.61
CA ARG A 54 -15.30 9.66 8.12
C ARG A 54 -15.92 10.96 8.67
N GLY A 55 -15.08 11.83 9.24
CA GLY A 55 -15.49 13.14 9.77
C GLY A 55 -15.55 14.27 8.73
N ALA A 56 -15.20 14.01 7.47
CA ALA A 56 -15.28 15.02 6.42
C ALA A 56 -16.73 15.37 6.10
N ALA A 57 -16.98 16.67 5.90
CA ALA A 57 -18.26 17.19 5.41
C ALA A 57 -18.65 16.50 4.10
N THR A 58 -19.94 16.17 3.93
CA THR A 58 -20.45 15.35 2.82
C THR A 58 -19.99 15.83 1.44
N GLY A 59 -20.00 17.16 1.20
CA GLY A 59 -19.56 17.75 -0.07
C GLY A 59 -18.05 17.69 -0.34
N ARG A 60 -17.23 17.34 0.66
CA ARG A 60 -15.76 17.25 0.55
C ARG A 60 -15.23 15.81 0.61
N ARG A 61 -16.09 14.81 0.84
CA ARG A 61 -15.68 13.40 1.02
C ARG A 61 -14.97 12.84 -0.21
N THR A 62 -15.51 13.07 -1.41
CA THR A 62 -14.88 12.58 -2.65
C THR A 62 -13.50 13.18 -2.84
N HIS A 63 -13.36 14.50 -2.68
CA HIS A 63 -12.06 15.18 -2.78
C HIS A 63 -11.06 14.69 -1.72
N ALA A 64 -11.52 14.52 -0.47
CA ALA A 64 -10.68 13.98 0.60
C ALA A 64 -10.23 12.54 0.31
N LEU A 65 -11.08 11.73 -0.32
CA LEU A 65 -10.74 10.37 -0.72
C LEU A 65 -9.75 10.34 -1.88
N GLU A 66 -9.92 11.20 -2.90
CA GLU A 66 -8.97 11.33 -4.00
C GLU A 66 -7.59 11.81 -3.51
N ALA A 67 -7.56 12.78 -2.59
CA ALA A 67 -6.34 13.26 -1.95
C ALA A 67 -5.69 12.17 -1.08
N TYR A 68 -6.49 11.30 -0.46
CA TYR A 68 -5.99 10.13 0.27
C TYR A 68 -5.32 9.12 -0.67
N PHE A 69 -5.92 8.79 -1.81
CA PHE A 69 -5.28 7.90 -2.78
C PHE A 69 -3.97 8.50 -3.31
N ASP A 70 -3.91 9.82 -3.47
CA ASP A 70 -2.68 10.51 -3.88
C ASP A 70 -1.52 10.40 -2.87
N THR A 71 -1.78 10.13 -1.58
CA THR A 71 -0.70 9.91 -0.59
C THR A 71 0.09 8.62 -0.81
N HIS A 72 -0.39 7.73 -1.69
CA HIS A 72 0.22 6.43 -1.99
C HIS A 72 1.19 6.48 -3.18
N ARG A 73 1.28 7.59 -3.90
CA ARG A 73 2.21 7.73 -5.05
C ARG A 73 3.67 7.39 -4.69
N PRO A 74 4.24 7.79 -3.54
CA PRO A 74 5.60 7.41 -3.17
C PRO A 74 5.78 5.89 -3.08
N TRP A 75 4.79 5.18 -2.53
CA TRP A 75 4.78 3.72 -2.48
C TRP A 75 4.73 3.09 -3.86
N SER A 76 3.84 3.57 -4.74
CA SER A 76 3.75 3.05 -6.10
C SER A 76 5.07 3.18 -6.86
N LEU A 77 5.72 4.35 -6.76
CA LEU A 77 7.03 4.58 -7.39
C LEU A 77 8.12 3.69 -6.78
N PHE A 78 8.15 3.57 -5.45
CA PHE A 78 9.11 2.70 -4.77
C PHE A 78 8.96 1.24 -5.19
N ILE A 79 7.74 0.71 -5.22
CA ILE A 79 7.44 -0.68 -5.63
C ILE A 79 7.93 -0.94 -7.05
N LEU A 80 7.62 -0.03 -7.99
CA LEU A 80 8.05 -0.15 -9.39
C LEU A 80 9.57 -0.07 -9.51
N ALA A 81 10.21 0.91 -8.87
CA ALA A 81 11.67 1.08 -8.92
C ALA A 81 12.40 -0.13 -8.34
N PHE A 82 11.92 -0.64 -7.20
CA PHE A 82 12.47 -1.83 -6.54
C PHE A 82 12.40 -3.06 -7.44
N HIS A 83 11.25 -3.35 -8.03
CA HIS A 83 11.09 -4.53 -8.88
C HIS A 83 11.78 -4.37 -10.24
N ALA A 84 11.81 -3.15 -10.80
CA ALA A 84 12.60 -2.87 -11.99
C ALA A 84 14.09 -3.12 -11.75
N ALA A 85 14.63 -2.68 -10.61
CA ALA A 85 16.02 -2.93 -10.24
C ALA A 85 16.32 -4.44 -10.12
N ILE A 86 15.42 -5.21 -9.49
CA ILE A 86 15.56 -6.67 -9.38
C ILE A 86 15.50 -7.38 -10.74
N LEU A 87 14.67 -6.89 -11.66
CA LEU A 87 14.58 -7.44 -13.02
C LEU A 87 15.86 -7.17 -13.83
N VAL A 88 16.41 -5.95 -13.74
CA VAL A 88 17.62 -5.55 -14.48
C VAL A 88 18.88 -6.13 -13.86
N TRP A 89 18.88 -6.41 -12.55
CA TRP A 89 19.99 -7.02 -11.83
C TRP A 89 19.53 -8.30 -11.10
N PRO A 90 19.37 -9.44 -11.80
CA PRO A 90 18.88 -10.68 -11.21
C PRO A 90 19.73 -11.16 -10.01
N SER A 91 21.05 -10.97 -10.06
CA SER A 91 21.96 -11.32 -8.97
C SER A 91 21.70 -10.55 -7.67
N SER A 92 20.95 -9.44 -7.70
CA SER A 92 20.54 -8.67 -6.51
C SER A 92 19.43 -9.37 -5.69
N ARG A 93 18.81 -10.44 -6.19
CA ARG A 93 17.68 -11.11 -5.51
C ARG A 93 18.06 -11.71 -4.16
N GLY A 94 19.26 -12.28 -4.04
CA GLY A 94 19.79 -12.77 -2.75
C GLY A 94 19.97 -11.64 -1.72
N PHE A 95 19.96 -10.40 -2.19
CA PHE A 95 20.14 -9.17 -1.41
C PHE A 95 18.84 -8.37 -1.26
N ALA A 96 17.68 -8.89 -1.71
CA ALA A 96 16.41 -8.16 -1.68
C ALA A 96 16.05 -7.62 -0.29
N LEU A 97 16.38 -8.37 0.77
CA LEU A 97 16.16 -7.94 2.16
C LEU A 97 17.02 -6.73 2.56
N MET A 98 18.20 -6.54 1.96
CA MET A 98 19.06 -5.37 2.23
C MET A 98 18.47 -4.07 1.69
N PHE A 99 17.52 -4.15 0.77
CA PHE A 99 16.82 -2.99 0.22
C PHE A 99 15.53 -2.64 1.01
N VAL A 100 15.07 -3.51 1.92
CA VAL A 100 13.89 -3.24 2.79
C VAL A 100 14.03 -1.95 3.60
N PRO A 101 15.19 -1.58 4.16
CA PRO A 101 15.36 -0.31 4.86
C PRO A 101 15.01 0.91 3.99
N ALA A 102 15.16 0.83 2.65
CA ALA A 102 14.79 1.93 1.76
C ALA A 102 13.28 2.23 1.76
N ALA A 103 12.45 1.29 2.23
CA ALA A 103 11.01 1.53 2.44
C ALA A 103 10.73 2.61 3.49
N VAL A 104 11.71 2.99 4.32
CA VAL A 104 11.58 4.14 5.24
C VAL A 104 11.20 5.43 4.50
N VAL A 105 11.68 5.59 3.26
CA VAL A 105 11.43 6.79 2.45
C VAL A 105 9.95 6.93 2.08
N PRO A 106 9.31 5.97 1.36
CA PRO A 106 7.88 6.06 1.08
C PRO A 106 7.02 6.07 2.35
N ILE A 107 7.42 5.37 3.43
CA ILE A 107 6.72 5.44 4.73
C ILE A 107 6.68 6.87 5.26
N ALA A 108 7.84 7.54 5.34
CA ALA A 108 7.93 8.91 5.85
C ALA A 108 7.13 9.88 4.97
N LEU A 109 7.26 9.78 3.64
CA LEU A 109 6.53 10.64 2.71
C LEU A 109 5.01 10.45 2.79
N THR A 110 4.54 9.21 2.89
CA THR A 110 3.11 8.91 3.08
C THR A 110 2.61 9.43 4.42
N ALA A 111 3.37 9.26 5.52
CA ALA A 111 2.98 9.80 6.83
C ALA A 111 2.88 11.33 6.82
N LEU A 112 3.81 12.02 6.16
CA LEU A 112 3.77 13.47 5.98
C LEU A 112 2.55 13.90 5.16
N ALA A 113 2.28 13.22 4.03
CA ALA A 113 1.14 13.52 3.17
C ALA A 113 -0.20 13.29 3.87
N LEU A 114 -0.35 12.18 4.61
CA LEU A 114 -1.54 11.91 5.41
C LEU A 114 -1.72 12.93 6.54
N THR A 115 -0.63 13.38 7.17
CA THR A 115 -0.68 14.42 8.19
C THR A 115 -1.18 15.74 7.60
N ARG A 116 -0.68 16.14 6.41
CA ARG A 116 -1.17 17.32 5.68
C ARG A 116 -2.64 17.18 5.31
N LEU A 117 -3.05 16.03 4.78
CA LEU A 117 -4.46 15.75 4.49
C LEU A 117 -5.35 15.92 5.73
N CYS A 118 -4.95 15.36 6.88
CA CYS A 118 -5.70 15.50 8.11
C CYS A 118 -5.80 16.96 8.58
N ARG A 119 -4.74 17.75 8.43
CA ARG A 119 -4.72 19.15 8.89
C ARG A 119 -5.42 20.10 7.93
N GLU A 120 -5.10 20.01 6.65
CA GLU A 120 -5.49 20.98 5.63
C GLU A 120 -6.85 20.65 5.01
N VAL A 121 -7.14 19.36 4.78
CA VAL A 121 -8.40 18.94 4.16
C VAL A 121 -9.47 18.63 5.21
N LEU A 122 -9.10 17.93 6.28
CA LEU A 122 -10.02 17.55 7.35
C LEU A 122 -10.11 18.59 8.49
N GLY A 123 -9.22 19.58 8.52
CA GLY A 123 -9.23 20.64 9.54
C GLY A 123 -8.84 20.16 10.95
N ALA A 124 -8.18 19.01 11.08
CA ALA A 124 -7.81 18.46 12.37
C ALA A 124 -6.67 19.25 13.03
N SER A 125 -6.72 19.37 14.37
CA SER A 125 -5.58 19.88 15.14
C SER A 125 -4.37 18.97 15.00
N ALA A 126 -3.15 19.48 15.27
CA ALA A 126 -1.92 18.71 15.11
C ALA A 126 -1.92 17.39 15.91
N GLY A 127 -2.41 17.42 17.16
CA GLY A 127 -2.52 16.22 17.99
C GLY A 127 -3.55 15.21 17.45
N ALA A 128 -4.70 15.69 16.95
CA ALA A 128 -5.71 14.83 16.34
C ALA A 128 -5.21 14.21 15.03
N ALA A 129 -4.57 14.99 14.16
CA ALA A 129 -3.95 14.53 12.92
C ALA A 129 -2.93 13.42 13.19
N ARG A 130 -2.03 13.61 14.18
CA ARG A 130 -1.06 12.58 14.56
C ARG A 130 -1.74 11.28 14.98
N ARG A 131 -2.76 11.35 15.85
CA ARG A 131 -3.50 10.14 16.27
C ARG A 131 -4.19 9.44 15.11
N MET A 132 -4.83 10.21 14.21
CA MET A 132 -5.49 9.66 13.03
C MET A 132 -4.51 8.94 12.10
N VAL A 133 -3.34 9.53 11.84
CA VAL A 133 -2.30 8.92 11.00
C VAL A 133 -1.75 7.66 11.67
N VAL A 134 -1.45 7.69 12.97
CA VAL A 134 -0.95 6.50 13.69
C VAL A 134 -1.97 5.36 13.63
N MET A 135 -3.25 5.64 13.89
CA MET A 135 -4.31 4.63 13.82
C MET A 135 -4.48 4.09 12.39
N HIS A 136 -4.43 4.94 11.37
CA HIS A 136 -4.47 4.51 9.97
C HIS A 136 -3.31 3.56 9.63
N GLN A 137 -2.09 3.89 10.08
CA GLN A 137 -0.92 3.03 9.86
C GLN A 137 -1.06 1.71 10.60
N LEU A 138 -1.52 1.72 11.86
CA LEU A 138 -1.77 0.51 12.63
C LEU A 138 -2.80 -0.39 11.95
N MET A 139 -3.91 0.17 11.46
CA MET A 139 -4.92 -0.59 10.71
C MET A 139 -4.33 -1.19 9.43
N THR A 140 -3.58 -0.39 8.67
CA THR A 140 -2.94 -0.84 7.42
C THR A 140 -1.94 -1.98 7.69
N CYS A 141 -1.08 -1.82 8.70
CA CYS A 141 -0.12 -2.85 9.13
C CYS A 141 -0.81 -4.10 9.67
N ALA A 142 -1.87 -3.95 10.46
CA ALA A 142 -2.63 -5.09 10.98
C ALA A 142 -3.27 -5.91 9.87
N VAL A 143 -3.90 -5.26 8.89
CA VAL A 143 -4.50 -5.94 7.73
C VAL A 143 -3.43 -6.60 6.87
N ALA A 144 -2.35 -5.89 6.56
CA ALA A 144 -1.24 -6.43 5.76
C ALA A 144 -0.57 -7.63 6.48
N GLY A 145 -0.32 -7.51 7.79
CA GLY A 145 0.25 -8.56 8.61
C GLY A 145 -0.65 -9.79 8.73
N ALA A 146 -1.96 -9.58 8.94
CA ALA A 146 -2.93 -10.67 8.98
C ALA A 146 -3.00 -11.43 7.65
N TYR A 147 -3.01 -10.70 6.53
CA TYR A 147 -2.94 -11.30 5.19
C TYR A 147 -1.65 -12.09 4.99
N ALA A 148 -0.49 -11.50 5.29
CA ALA A 148 0.81 -12.17 5.13
C ALA A 148 0.93 -13.43 6.02
N ALA A 149 0.44 -13.37 7.26
CA ALA A 149 0.42 -14.49 8.18
C ALA A 149 -0.47 -15.64 7.68
N TRP A 150 -1.65 -15.30 7.15
CA TRP A 150 -2.58 -16.27 6.56
C TRP A 150 -2.00 -16.88 5.28
N ALA A 151 -1.58 -16.06 4.32
CA ALA A 151 -1.07 -16.50 3.02
C ALA A 151 0.21 -17.34 3.13
N SER A 152 1.07 -17.05 4.11
CA SER A 152 2.34 -17.77 4.31
C SER A 152 2.22 -18.97 5.26
N ALA A 153 1.03 -19.24 5.82
CA ALA A 153 0.81 -20.23 6.87
C ALA A 153 1.79 -20.10 8.06
N TYR A 154 2.13 -18.86 8.46
CA TYR A 154 3.05 -18.63 9.58
C TYR A 154 2.50 -19.18 10.91
N LEU A 155 1.20 -19.05 11.16
CA LEU A 155 0.58 -19.53 12.40
C LEU A 155 0.68 -21.05 12.55
N PRO A 156 0.29 -21.89 11.56
CA PRO A 156 0.50 -23.33 11.62
C PRO A 156 1.95 -23.73 11.84
N ARG A 157 2.90 -23.03 11.19
CA ARG A 157 4.34 -23.32 11.32
C ARG A 157 4.89 -22.98 12.70
N LEU A 158 4.46 -21.87 13.29
CA LEU A 158 4.84 -21.50 14.67
C LEU A 158 4.24 -22.46 15.70
N VAL A 159 2.97 -22.82 15.56
CA VAL A 159 2.33 -23.80 16.46
C VAL A 159 3.00 -25.18 16.34
N GLY A 160 3.45 -25.56 15.15
CA GLY A 160 4.21 -26.79 14.93
C GLY A 160 5.65 -26.78 15.49
N LEU A 161 6.22 -25.62 15.83
CA LEU A 161 7.54 -25.51 16.46
C LEU A 161 7.48 -25.55 18.00
N VAL A 162 6.29 -25.36 18.58
CA VAL A 162 6.06 -25.37 20.04
C VAL A 162 5.38 -26.69 20.49
N ARG A 163 5.20 -27.63 19.56
CA ARG A 163 4.78 -29.02 19.82
C ARG A 163 5.92 -29.97 19.51
#